data_AF-A0A378PQB6-F1
#
_entry.id   AF-A0A378PQB6-F1
#
_cell.length_a   1.000
_cell.length_b   1.000
_cell.length_c   1.000
_cell.angle_alpha   90.00
_cell.angle_beta   90.00
_cell.angle_gamma   90.00
#
_symmetry.space_group_name_H-M   'P 1'
#
loop_
_entity.id
_entity.type
_entity.pdbx_description
1 polymer ?
#
loop_
_entity_poly.entity_id
_entity_poly.type
_entity_poly.pdbx_seq_one_letter_code
_entity_poly.pdbx_strand_id
1 'polypeptide(L)'
;MLAVAQWSVGRGFPSEHELSYETGYLKSRKDAYFCKKNDCRYYPTIILTKSLDTATGQEYYCHYNHGRKDPCFGNKFPDEYRNQLVKIGYYIQPDFLWHKDNTRQLVTLEANGKMVVDYQKSKETLERKKSFDYQAFGFILILAVIGLSPILLMWGVFALAGLVRLIKNGAVNNNRKQSS
;
A
#
# COMPACT_ATOMS: atom_id res chain seq x y z
N MET A 1 6.47 -17.83 15.15
CA MET A 1 7.07 -17.23 13.94
C MET A 1 5.92 -16.87 13.01
N LEU A 2 5.55 -15.60 12.93
CA LEU A 2 4.42 -15.15 12.12
C LEU A 2 4.91 -13.98 11.25
N ALA A 3 5.47 -14.33 10.10
CA ALA A 3 5.74 -13.41 9.01
C ALA A 3 4.40 -13.15 8.29
N VAL A 4 3.58 -12.28 8.88
CA VAL A 4 2.27 -11.92 8.31
C VAL A 4 2.44 -10.65 7.49
N ALA A 5 2.33 -10.83 6.16
CA ALA A 5 1.90 -9.84 5.18
C ALA A 5 2.69 -8.52 5.09
N GLN A 6 3.93 -8.58 4.60
CA GLN A 6 4.62 -7.42 4.00
C GLN A 6 4.91 -7.65 2.50
N TRP A 7 3.92 -8.20 1.77
CA TRP A 7 4.08 -8.61 0.36
C TRP A 7 3.61 -7.54 -0.65
N SER A 8 3.21 -6.35 -0.18
CA SER A 8 2.83 -5.22 -1.05
C SER A 8 3.90 -4.13 -1.13
N VAL A 9 5.00 -4.27 -0.37
CA VAL A 9 6.01 -3.23 -0.24
C VAL A 9 7.17 -3.62 -1.16
N GLY A 10 7.41 -2.79 -2.17
CA GLY A 10 8.68 -2.81 -2.87
C GLY A 10 9.88 -2.59 -1.93
N ARG A 11 11.10 -2.44 -2.45
CA ARG A 11 12.28 -2.16 -1.60
C ARG A 11 12.16 -0.90 -0.73
N GLY A 12 11.15 -0.06 -0.97
CA GLY A 12 10.90 1.18 -0.24
C GLY A 12 10.93 2.36 -1.19
N PHE A 13 11.07 3.55 -0.63
CA PHE A 13 11.34 4.75 -1.42
C PHE A 13 12.79 4.69 -1.93
N PRO A 14 13.07 5.01 -3.20
CA PRO A 14 14.43 5.01 -3.73
C PRO A 14 15.29 6.04 -3.03
N SER A 15 16.58 5.76 -2.90
CA SER A 15 17.57 6.77 -2.51
C SER A 15 17.88 7.72 -3.67
N GLU A 16 18.39 8.93 -3.38
CA GLU A 16 18.63 9.95 -4.41
C GLU A 16 19.58 9.49 -5.53
N HIS A 17 20.57 8.65 -5.23
CA HIS A 17 21.53 8.14 -6.21
C HIS A 17 20.96 7.04 -7.12
N GLU A 18 19.81 6.48 -6.77
CA GLU A 18 19.08 5.51 -7.60
C GLU A 18 18.18 6.20 -8.64
N LEU A 19 18.07 7.53 -8.59
CA LEU A 19 17.23 8.29 -9.50
C LEU A 19 17.89 8.43 -10.87
N SER A 20 17.10 8.14 -11.89
CA SER A 20 17.39 8.49 -13.27
C SER A 20 16.74 9.83 -13.61
N TYR A 21 17.35 10.61 -14.51
CA TYR A 21 16.85 11.92 -14.88
C TYR A 21 16.60 12.02 -16.38
N GLU A 22 15.47 12.65 -16.72
CA GLU A 22 15.12 12.97 -18.11
C GLU A 22 14.56 14.39 -18.21
N THR A 23 14.80 15.01 -19.36
CA THR A 23 14.32 16.36 -19.68
C THR A 23 13.35 16.30 -20.84
N GLY A 24 12.28 17.09 -20.80
CA GLY A 24 11.32 17.18 -21.90
C GLY A 24 10.17 18.12 -21.59
N TYR A 25 9.22 18.21 -22.51
CA TYR A 25 8.03 19.05 -22.35
C TYR A 25 6.97 18.30 -21.55
N LEU A 26 6.54 18.93 -20.47
CA LEU A 26 5.57 18.37 -19.54
C LEU A 26 4.15 18.47 -20.10
N LYS A 27 3.48 17.33 -20.20
CA LYS A 27 2.08 17.22 -20.59
C LYS A 27 1.32 16.39 -19.58
N SER A 28 0.00 16.43 -19.69
CA SER A 28 -0.89 15.60 -18.87
C SER A 28 -1.99 15.00 -19.73
N ARG A 29 -2.31 13.73 -19.51
CA ARG A 29 -3.50 13.07 -20.05
C ARG A 29 -4.45 12.74 -18.91
N LYS A 30 -5.76 12.91 -19.12
CA LYS A 30 -6.76 12.45 -18.16
C LYS A 30 -7.02 10.97 -18.40
N ASP A 31 -6.63 10.15 -17.44
CA ASP A 31 -6.90 8.71 -17.45
C ASP A 31 -8.03 8.39 -16.46
N ALA A 32 -8.84 7.39 -16.78
CA ALA A 32 -9.87 6.89 -15.87
C ALA A 32 -9.19 6.09 -14.74
N TYR A 33 -9.33 6.56 -13.50
CA TYR A 33 -8.82 5.88 -12.29
C TYR A 33 -9.76 4.74 -11.88
N PHE A 34 -11.05 5.05 -11.82
CA PHE A 34 -12.08 4.16 -11.32
C PHE A 34 -13.41 4.55 -11.95
N CYS A 35 -14.11 3.57 -12.51
CA CYS A 35 -15.45 3.76 -13.07
C CYS A 35 -16.42 2.79 -12.41
N LYS A 36 -17.51 3.31 -11.82
CA LYS A 36 -18.61 2.48 -11.30
C LYS A 36 -19.95 2.97 -11.82
N LYS A 37 -20.61 2.13 -12.62
CA LYS A 37 -21.92 2.32 -13.27
C LYS A 37 -22.01 3.60 -14.12
N ASN A 38 -21.95 4.80 -13.52
CA ASN A 38 -21.96 6.11 -14.20
C ASN A 38 -21.01 7.16 -13.57
N ASP A 39 -20.27 6.82 -12.52
CA ASP A 39 -19.28 7.72 -11.91
C ASP A 39 -17.87 7.25 -12.28
N CYS A 40 -17.21 8.01 -13.16
CA CYS A 40 -15.81 7.82 -13.51
C CYS A 40 -14.97 8.92 -12.87
N ARG A 41 -14.04 8.52 -12.01
CA ARG A 41 -13.01 9.40 -11.48
C ARG A 41 -11.83 9.42 -12.43
N TYR A 42 -11.47 10.61 -12.88
CA TYR A 42 -10.32 10.82 -13.74
C TYR A 42 -9.17 11.40 -12.96
N TYR A 43 -7.96 11.07 -13.39
CA TYR A 43 -6.74 11.57 -12.81
C TYR A 43 -5.77 12.01 -13.91
N PRO A 44 -4.93 13.03 -13.64
CA PRO A 44 -3.90 13.43 -14.56
C PRO A 44 -2.71 12.47 -14.47
N THR A 45 -2.44 11.75 -15.57
CA THR A 45 -1.17 11.06 -15.79
C THR A 45 -0.19 12.04 -16.38
N ILE A 46 1.01 12.10 -15.81
CA ILE A 46 2.09 12.95 -16.30
C ILE A 46 2.73 12.29 -17.50
N ILE A 47 2.94 13.07 -18.56
CA ILE A 47 3.59 12.64 -19.79
C ILE A 47 4.76 13.57 -20.07
N LEU A 48 5.96 13.02 -20.23
CA LEU A 48 7.12 13.76 -20.71
C LEU A 48 7.30 13.50 -22.20
N THR A 49 7.31 14.58 -22.97
CA THR A 49 7.40 14.53 -24.44
C THR A 49 8.69 15.16 -24.92
N LYS A 50 9.23 14.70 -26.05
CA LYS A 50 10.45 15.29 -26.63
C LYS A 50 10.17 16.59 -27.39
N SER A 51 8.93 16.81 -27.82
CA SER A 51 8.50 18.00 -28.55
C SER A 51 7.12 18.47 -28.09
N LEU A 52 6.90 19.78 -28.15
CA LEU A 52 5.61 20.43 -27.91
C LEU A 52 4.49 19.92 -28.83
N ASP A 53 4.82 19.41 -30.01
CA ASP A 53 3.81 18.96 -30.99
C ASP A 53 3.36 17.52 -30.75
N THR A 54 4.09 16.76 -29.94
CA THR A 54 3.80 15.34 -29.69
C THR A 54 2.82 15.17 -28.54
N ALA A 55 1.68 14.49 -28.76
CA ALA A 55 0.68 14.22 -27.72
C ALA A 55 1.05 13.01 -26.84
N THR A 56 1.97 12.17 -27.30
CA THR A 56 2.42 10.94 -26.63
C THR A 56 3.85 11.09 -26.14
N GLY A 57 4.19 10.36 -25.08
CA GLY A 57 5.50 10.41 -24.46
C GLY A 57 5.66 9.38 -23.35
N GLN A 58 6.69 9.57 -22.53
CA GLN A 58 6.95 8.71 -21.39
C GLN A 58 5.98 9.05 -20.26
N GLU A 59 5.31 8.04 -19.72
CA GLU A 59 4.33 8.22 -18.64
C GLU A 59 4.99 8.07 -17.27
N TYR A 60 4.56 8.91 -16.35
CA TYR A 60 5.11 8.97 -15.00
C TYR A 60 3.99 8.94 -13.96
N TYR A 61 4.21 8.16 -12.90
CA TYR A 61 3.23 7.88 -11.85
C TYR A 61 3.83 8.19 -10.48
N CYS A 62 3.02 8.56 -9.49
CA CYS A 62 3.52 8.88 -8.14
C CYS A 62 3.12 7.84 -7.10
N HIS A 63 3.06 6.58 -7.52
CA HIS A 63 2.84 5.46 -6.63
C HIS A 63 4.13 4.67 -6.47
N TYR A 64 4.54 4.46 -5.22
CA TYR A 64 5.78 3.77 -4.86
C TYR A 64 5.57 2.36 -4.32
N ASN A 65 4.33 1.86 -4.32
CA ASN A 65 4.05 0.44 -4.12
C ASN A 65 3.70 -0.22 -5.46
N HIS A 66 3.76 -1.54 -5.51
CA HIS A 66 3.54 -2.24 -6.77
C HIS A 66 2.12 -2.07 -7.32
N GLY A 67 2.02 -1.94 -8.66
CA GLY A 67 0.79 -2.22 -9.41
C GLY A 67 -0.33 -1.19 -9.32
N ARG A 68 -0.12 0.00 -8.75
CA ARG A 68 -1.11 1.10 -8.79
C ARG A 68 -0.57 2.33 -9.50
N LYS A 69 -1.48 3.03 -10.15
CA LYS A 69 -1.23 4.26 -10.92
C LYS A 69 -1.87 5.45 -10.20
N ASP A 70 -1.33 5.84 -9.05
CA ASP A 70 -1.81 7.03 -8.35
C ASP A 70 -1.33 8.31 -9.05
N PRO A 71 -2.18 9.35 -9.14
CA PRO A 71 -1.77 10.64 -9.68
C PRO A 71 -0.78 11.37 -8.78
N CYS A 72 0.15 12.07 -9.41
CA CYS A 72 1.11 12.94 -8.75
C CYS A 72 0.52 14.22 -8.15
N PHE A 73 -0.52 14.77 -8.78
CA PHE A 73 -1.12 16.05 -8.40
C PHE A 73 -2.57 15.89 -7.92
N GLY A 74 -2.93 14.72 -7.37
CA GLY A 74 -4.32 14.43 -7.03
C GLY A 74 -5.23 14.51 -8.26
N ASN A 75 -6.36 15.22 -8.17
CA ASN A 75 -7.37 15.23 -9.25
C ASN A 75 -7.10 16.27 -10.34
N LYS A 76 -6.14 17.19 -10.15
CA LYS A 76 -5.89 18.28 -11.11
C LYS A 76 -4.40 18.50 -11.32
N PHE A 77 -3.99 18.49 -12.58
CA PHE A 77 -2.65 18.89 -12.98
C PHE A 77 -2.55 20.42 -12.97
N PRO A 78 -1.50 21.04 -12.41
CA PRO A 78 -1.37 22.49 -12.42
C PRO A 78 -1.09 22.97 -13.85
N ASP A 79 -2.00 23.77 -14.41
CA ASP A 79 -1.87 24.24 -15.80
C ASP A 79 -0.66 25.15 -16.01
N GLU A 80 -0.14 25.78 -14.96
CA GLU A 80 1.05 26.62 -14.99
C GLU A 80 2.32 25.90 -15.44
N TYR A 81 2.43 24.57 -15.25
CA TYR A 81 3.58 23.78 -15.69
C TYR A 81 3.34 23.07 -17.03
N ARG A 82 2.14 23.20 -17.61
CA ARG A 82 1.80 22.54 -18.87
C ARG A 82 2.67 23.10 -20.00
N ASN A 83 3.16 22.21 -20.85
CA ASN A 83 4.02 22.52 -21.99
C ASN A 83 5.34 23.20 -21.62
N GLN A 84 5.75 23.17 -20.35
CA GLN A 84 7.05 23.68 -19.95
C GLN A 84 8.13 22.62 -20.14
N LEU A 85 9.35 23.07 -20.44
CA LEU A 85 10.52 22.22 -20.39
C LEU A 85 10.84 21.94 -18.92
N VAL A 86 10.83 20.66 -18.55
CA VAL A 86 11.04 20.22 -17.17
C VAL A 86 12.11 19.14 -17.11
N LYS A 87 12.70 18.98 -15.94
CA LYS A 87 13.57 17.86 -15.58
C LYS A 87 12.84 16.99 -14.57
N ILE A 88 12.68 15.71 -14.88
CA ILE A 88 12.04 14.72 -14.01
C ILE A 88 13.11 13.78 -13.48
N GLY A 89 13.17 13.62 -12.16
CA GLY A 89 13.85 12.51 -11.52
C GLY A 89 12.87 11.38 -11.26
N TYR A 90 13.20 10.18 -11.71
CA TYR A 90 12.35 9.01 -11.62
C TYR A 90 13.11 7.77 -11.18
N TYR A 91 12.35 6.79 -10.72
CA TYR A 91 12.83 5.47 -10.35
C TYR A 91 12.00 4.40 -11.04
N ILE A 92 12.66 3.35 -11.51
CA ILE A 92 11.99 2.12 -11.95
C ILE A 92 12.37 1.08 -10.92
N GLN A 93 11.35 0.52 -10.28
CA GLN A 93 11.59 -0.41 -9.20
C GLN A 93 12.17 -1.71 -9.76
N PRO A 94 13.32 -2.21 -9.23
CA PRO A 94 13.87 -3.48 -9.66
C PRO A 94 12.94 -4.62 -9.25
N ASP A 95 13.01 -5.71 -10.02
CA ASP A 95 12.22 -6.92 -9.81
C ASP A 95 12.27 -7.40 -8.35
N PHE A 96 11.11 -7.75 -7.81
CA PHE A 96 10.96 -8.23 -6.43
C PHE A 96 9.97 -9.39 -6.37
N LEU A 97 10.36 -10.51 -5.74
CA LEU A 97 9.54 -11.72 -5.58
C LEU A 97 8.81 -12.15 -6.88
N TRP A 98 9.56 -12.22 -7.99
CA TRP A 98 9.04 -12.55 -9.34
C TRP A 98 8.00 -11.58 -9.92
N HIS A 99 7.77 -10.44 -9.29
CA HIS A 99 6.96 -9.36 -9.83
C HIS A 99 7.86 -8.30 -10.49
N LYS A 100 7.62 -8.06 -11.77
CA LYS A 100 8.31 -7.04 -12.56
C LYS A 100 7.43 -5.82 -12.70
N ASP A 101 7.94 -4.67 -12.28
CA ASP A 101 7.24 -3.38 -12.38
C ASP A 101 8.10 -2.37 -13.14
N ASN A 102 7.82 -2.23 -14.43
CA ASN A 102 8.53 -1.27 -15.30
C ASN A 102 7.95 0.14 -15.22
N THR A 103 7.10 0.42 -14.23
CA THR A 103 6.46 1.72 -14.09
C THR A 103 7.49 2.76 -13.67
N ARG A 104 7.54 3.88 -14.40
CA ARG A 104 8.36 5.04 -14.04
C ARG A 104 7.68 5.80 -12.92
N GLN A 105 8.27 5.71 -11.74
CA GLN A 105 7.81 6.40 -10.54
C GLN A 105 8.46 7.78 -10.51
N LEU A 106 7.66 8.84 -10.60
CA LEU A 106 8.15 10.21 -10.47
C LEU A 106 8.52 10.48 -9.02
N VAL A 107 9.75 10.94 -8.81
CA VAL A 107 10.28 11.26 -7.49
C VAL A 107 10.50 12.76 -7.34
N THR A 108 11.03 13.41 -8.38
CA THR A 108 11.25 14.85 -8.44
C THR A 108 10.77 15.44 -9.77
N LEU A 109 10.36 16.70 -9.73
CA LEU A 109 10.00 17.47 -10.92
C LEU A 109 10.46 18.91 -10.74
N GLU A 110 11.32 19.35 -11.66
CA GLU A 110 11.84 20.71 -11.72
C GLU A 110 11.32 21.40 -12.98
N ALA A 111 10.68 22.55 -12.81
CA ALA A 111 10.17 23.39 -13.89
C ALA A 111 10.69 24.82 -13.72
N ASN A 112 11.29 25.39 -14.76
CA ASN A 112 11.88 26.73 -14.75
C ASN A 112 12.83 27.00 -13.56
N GLY A 113 13.66 26.02 -13.19
CA GLY A 113 14.59 26.14 -12.06
C GLY A 113 13.93 26.07 -10.68
N LYS A 114 12.62 25.76 -10.60
CA LYS A 114 11.89 25.56 -9.34
C LYS A 114 11.51 24.10 -9.17
N MET A 115 11.71 23.58 -7.97
CA MET A 115 11.24 22.25 -7.57
C MET A 115 9.74 22.27 -7.34
N VAL A 116 8.99 21.65 -8.24
CA VAL A 116 7.52 21.49 -8.16
C VAL A 116 7.17 20.25 -7.36
N VAL A 117 7.90 19.16 -7.60
CA VAL A 117 7.84 17.94 -6.78
C VAL A 117 9.22 17.72 -6.19
N ASP A 118 9.27 17.76 -4.86
CA ASP A 118 10.49 17.63 -4.07
C ASP A 118 10.69 16.21 -3.55
N TYR A 119 11.94 15.76 -3.48
CA TYR A 119 12.31 14.43 -3.03
C TYR A 119 11.88 14.15 -1.58
N GLN A 120 12.16 15.07 -0.65
CA GLN A 120 11.83 14.89 0.77
C GLN A 120 10.31 14.86 0.95
N LYS A 121 9.59 15.75 0.27
CA LYS A 121 8.12 15.75 0.30
C LYS A 121 7.53 14.44 -0.25
N SER A 122 8.10 13.90 -1.32
CA SER A 122 7.72 12.61 -1.89
C SER A 122 7.96 11.46 -0.90
N LYS A 123 9.12 11.46 -0.22
CA LYS A 123 9.48 10.48 0.81
C LYS A 123 8.54 10.53 2.01
N GLU A 124 8.33 11.71 2.59
CA GLU A 124 7.43 11.93 3.73
C GLU A 124 5.99 11.50 3.45
N THR A 125 5.53 11.70 2.22
CA THR A 125 4.18 11.28 1.80
C THR A 125 4.04 9.76 1.83
N LEU A 126 5.07 9.03 1.40
CA LEU A 126 5.08 7.58 1.48
C LEU A 126 5.17 7.09 2.93
N GLU A 127 6.05 7.69 3.73
CA GLU A 127 6.25 7.31 5.14
C GLU A 127 4.99 7.54 5.99
N ARG A 128 4.28 8.66 5.78
CA ARG A 128 2.99 8.92 6.43
C ARG A 128 1.93 7.88 6.08
N LYS A 129 1.83 7.49 4.81
CA LYS A 129 0.89 6.42 4.39
C LYS A 129 1.21 5.10 5.11
N LYS A 130 2.49 4.73 5.21
CA LYS A 130 2.91 3.52 5.95
C LYS A 130 2.51 3.58 7.43
N SER A 131 2.75 4.70 8.11
CA SER A 131 2.43 4.85 9.54
C SER A 131 0.94 4.66 9.84
N PHE A 132 0.06 5.17 8.98
CA PHE A 132 -1.40 5.03 9.14
C PHE A 132 -1.85 3.57 9.02
N ASP A 133 -1.29 2.82 8.06
CA ASP A 133 -1.61 1.39 7.88
C ASP A 133 -1.19 0.54 9.09
N TYR A 134 -0.03 0.84 9.70
CA TYR A 134 0.43 0.15 10.92
C TYR A 134 -0.48 0.41 12.12
N GLN A 135 -0.95 1.66 12.31
CA GLN A 135 -1.87 2.00 13.39
C GLN A 135 -3.23 1.30 13.23
N ALA A 136 -3.75 1.27 12.00
CA ALA A 136 -5.01 0.58 11.70
C ALA A 136 -4.89 -0.94 11.94
N PHE A 137 -3.79 -1.56 11.50
CA PHE A 137 -3.56 -2.99 11.71
C PHE A 137 -3.41 -3.33 13.20
N GLY A 138 -2.67 -2.50 13.96
CA GLY A 138 -2.54 -2.65 15.41
C GLY A 138 -3.89 -2.59 16.13
N PHE A 139 -4.75 -1.65 15.74
CA PHE A 139 -6.08 -1.51 16.34
C PHE A 139 -6.99 -2.72 16.04
N ILE A 140 -6.97 -3.24 14.81
CA ILE A 140 -7.71 -4.45 14.42
C ILE A 140 -7.23 -5.66 15.23
N LEU A 141 -5.92 -5.81 15.43
CA LEU A 141 -5.35 -6.90 16.23
C LEU A 141 -5.81 -6.83 17.69
N ILE A 142 -5.79 -5.64 18.29
CA ILE A 142 -6.30 -5.41 19.66
C ILE A 142 -7.79 -5.78 19.75
N LEU A 143 -8.61 -5.32 18.80
CA LEU A 143 -10.03 -5.66 18.76
C LEU A 143 -10.28 -7.15 18.56
N ALA A 144 -9.48 -7.83 17.74
CA ALA A 144 -9.59 -9.28 17.53
C ALA A 144 -9.25 -10.06 18.81
N VAL A 145 -8.20 -9.67 19.54
CA VAL A 145 -7.82 -10.31 20.81
C VAL A 145 -8.90 -10.08 21.88
N ILE A 146 -9.41 -8.85 22.01
CA ILE A 146 -10.50 -8.53 22.95
C ILE A 146 -11.79 -9.26 22.55
N GLY A 147 -12.13 -9.34 21.25
CA GLY A 147 -13.33 -10.03 20.78
C GLY A 147 -13.27 -11.55 20.90
N LEU A 148 -12.09 -12.15 20.74
CA LEU A 148 -11.90 -13.61 20.85
C LEU A 148 -11.69 -14.09 22.29
N SER A 149 -11.24 -13.22 23.21
CA SER A 149 -11.02 -13.59 24.61
C SER A 149 -12.27 -14.11 25.36
N PRO A 150 -13.49 -13.53 25.23
CA PRO A 150 -14.70 -14.08 25.83
C PRO A 150 -15.06 -15.46 25.27
N ILE A 151 -14.83 -15.68 23.98
CA ILE A 151 -15.11 -16.96 23.32
C ILE A 151 -14.19 -18.03 23.90
N LEU A 152 -12.88 -17.76 23.98
CA LEU A 152 -11.91 -18.69 24.58
C LEU A 152 -12.20 -18.99 26.06
N LEU A 153 -12.61 -17.98 26.83
CA LEU A 153 -13.04 -18.18 28.22
C LEU A 153 -14.27 -19.08 28.31
N MET A 154 -15.26 -18.90 27.43
CA MET A 154 -16.46 -19.74 27.39
C MET A 154 -16.11 -21.21 27.12
N TRP A 155 -15.27 -21.47 26.10
CA TRP A 155 -14.80 -22.82 25.79
C TRP A 155 -13.99 -23.45 26.93
N GLY A 156 -13.17 -22.66 27.64
CA GLY A 156 -12.46 -23.10 28.83
C GLY A 156 -13.39 -23.55 29.95
N VAL A 157 -14.48 -22.82 30.21
CA VAL A 157 -15.51 -23.21 31.19
C VAL A 157 -16.21 -24.51 30.77
N PHE A 158 -16.57 -24.66 29.49
CA PHE A 158 -17.19 -25.90 29.00
C PHE A 158 -16.25 -27.11 29.10
N ALA A 159 -14.96 -26.94 28.78
CA ALA A 159 -13.98 -28.00 28.92
C ALA A 159 -13.78 -28.43 30.39
N LEU A 160 -13.72 -27.47 31.32
CA LEU A 160 -13.62 -27.76 32.75
C LEU A 160 -14.86 -28.50 33.27
N ALA A 161 -16.06 -28.06 32.88
CA ALA A 161 -17.31 -28.72 33.24
C ALA A 161 -17.39 -30.15 32.69
N GLY A 162 -16.91 -30.38 31.46
CA GLY A 162 -16.79 -31.71 30.87
C GLY A 162 -15.83 -32.62 31.65
N LEU A 163 -14.66 -32.10 32.03
CA LEU A 163 -13.67 -32.83 32.81
C LEU A 163 -14.21 -33.24 34.19
N VAL A 164 -14.87 -32.32 34.91
CA VAL A 164 -15.50 -32.62 36.21
C VAL A 164 -16.55 -33.71 36.08
N ARG A 165 -17.35 -33.70 35.01
CA ARG A 165 -18.37 -34.71 34.74
C ARG A 165 -17.76 -36.09 34.45
N LEU A 166 -16.65 -36.14 33.71
CA LEU A 166 -15.90 -37.37 33.46
C LEU A 166 -15.28 -37.95 34.73
N ILE A 167 -14.66 -37.12 35.58
CA ILE A 167 -14.08 -37.54 36.86
C ILE A 167 -15.17 -38.10 37.78
N LYS A 168 -16.31 -37.41 37.89
CA LYS A 168 -17.43 -37.85 38.72
C LYS A 168 -18.03 -39.18 38.24
N ASN A 169 -18.21 -39.34 36.93
CA ASN A 169 -18.73 -40.59 36.35
C ASN A 169 -17.72 -41.74 36.43
N GLY A 170 -16.42 -41.46 36.31
CA GLY A 170 -15.35 -42.43 36.50
C GLY A 170 -15.26 -42.93 37.95
N ALA A 171 -15.40 -42.04 38.94
CA ALA A 171 -15.44 -42.39 40.35
C ALA A 171 -16.65 -43.27 40.72
N VAL A 172 -17.82 -43.00 40.12
CA VAL A 172 -19.05 -43.81 40.31
C VAL A 172 -18.89 -45.22 39.74
N ASN A 173 -18.25 -45.38 38.58
CA ASN A 173 -18.03 -46.70 37.98
C ASN A 173 -16.97 -47.53 38.72
N ASN A 174 -15.95 -46.89 39.33
CA ASN A 174 -14.94 -47.61 40.11
C ASN A 174 -15.51 -48.16 41.43
N ASN A 175 -16.37 -47.39 42.10
CA ASN A 175 -17.06 -47.86 43.32
C ASN A 175 -18.04 -49.01 43.04
N ARG A 176 -18.60 -49.09 41.83
CA ARG A 176 -19.50 -50.18 41.42
C ARG A 176 -18.76 -51.49 41.10
N LYS A 177 -17.46 -51.43 40.76
CA LYS A 177 -16.61 -52.62 40.54
C LYS A 177 -16.03 -53.21 41.83
N GLN A 178 -15.95 -52.43 42.91
CA GLN A 178 -15.47 -52.91 44.22
C GLN A 178 -16.54 -53.57 45.09
N SER A 179 -17.83 -53.50 44.69
CA SER A 179 -18.94 -54.11 45.46
C SER A 179 -19.55 -55.36 44.79
N SER A 180 -18.84 -56.01 43.88
CA SER A 180 -19.26 -57.28 43.25
C SER A 180 -18.32 -58.41 43.60
#